data_AF-A0A7V9QP80-F1
#
_entry.id   AF-A0A7V9QP80-F1
#
_cell.length_a   1.000
_cell.length_b   1.000
_cell.length_c   1.000
_cell.angle_alpha   90.00
_cell.angle_beta   90.00
_cell.angle_gamma   90.00
#
_symmetry.space_group_name_H-M   'P 1'
#
loop_
_entity.id
_entity.type
_entity.pdbx_description
1 polymer ?
#
loop_
_entity_poly.entity_id
_entity_poly.type
_entity_poly.pdbx_seq_one_letter_code
_entity_poly.pdbx_strand_id
1 'polypeptide(L)' 'MSRIVKAGLIQASHACGTDEPLDTIREANVDKHVRMIEKAAGEGVQIICM' A
#
# COMPACT_ATOMS: atom_id res chain seq x y z
N MET A 1 23.41 21.76 -1.46
CA MET A 1 23.17 20.37 -1.91
C MET A 1 21.69 20.08 -1.79
N SER A 2 21.04 19.61 -2.85
CA SER A 2 19.62 19.22 -2.80
C SER A 2 19.46 17.83 -2.18
N ARG A 3 18.48 17.67 -1.29
CA ARG A 3 18.10 16.38 -0.67
C ARG A 3 16.77 15.94 -1.28
N ILE A 4 16.82 15.42 -2.51
CA ILE A 4 15.61 15.02 -3.25
C ILE A 4 15.07 13.71 -2.69
N VAL A 5 13.75 13.65 -2.47
CA VAL A 5 13.02 12.47 -2.01
C VAL A 5 11.85 12.22 -2.95
N LYS A 6 11.69 10.99 -3.45
CA LYS A 6 10.50 10.57 -4.20
C LYS A 6 9.47 9.97 -3.23
N ALA A 7 8.30 10.60 -3.11
CA ALA A 7 7.20 10.12 -2.28
C ALA A 7 6.05 9.57 -3.14
N GLY A 8 5.26 8.65 -2.59
CA GLY A 8 4.09 8.04 -3.21
C GLY A 8 2.86 8.08 -2.30
N LEU A 9 1.68 8.17 -2.92
CA LEU A 9 0.38 8.08 -2.25
C LEU A 9 -0.34 6.84 -2.77
N ILE A 10 -0.70 5.93 -1.87
CA ILE A 10 -1.48 4.75 -2.19
C ILE A 10 -2.95 5.08 -1.91
N GLN A 11 -3.78 4.98 -2.93
CA GLN A 11 -5.24 5.05 -2.79
C GLN A 11 -5.81 3.71 -3.23
N ALA A 12 -6.57 3.06 -2.34
CA ALA A 12 -7.11 1.73 -2.58
C ALA A 12 -8.58 1.62 -2.13
N SER A 13 -9.34 0.73 -2.79
CA SER A 13 -10.65 0.27 -2.31
C SER A 13 -10.50 -0.68 -1.13
N HIS A 14 -11.59 -1.25 -0.60
CA HIS A 14 -11.48 -2.38 0.32
C HIS A 14 -11.09 -3.68 -0.43
N ALA A 15 -10.36 -4.60 0.19
CA ALA A 15 -9.85 -5.80 -0.48
C ALA A 15 -10.88 -6.94 -0.61
N CYS A 16 -11.91 -6.98 0.25
CA CYS A 16 -12.95 -8.01 0.26
C CYS A 16 -14.27 -7.42 0.78
N GLY A 17 -15.29 -8.28 0.95
CA GLY A 17 -16.55 -7.90 1.59
C GLY A 17 -16.35 -7.46 3.04
N THR A 18 -17.18 -6.53 3.49
CA THR A 18 -17.16 -6.02 4.88
C THR A 18 -17.87 -6.95 5.87
N ASP A 19 -18.54 -7.98 5.36
CA ASP A 19 -19.24 -9.03 6.08
C ASP A 19 -18.34 -10.25 6.41
N GLU A 20 -17.11 -10.26 5.90
CA GLU A 20 -16.10 -11.27 6.18
C GLU A 20 -15.54 -11.17 7.61
N PRO A 21 -14.93 -12.24 8.15
CA PRO A 21 -14.21 -12.18 9.43
C PRO A 21 -13.11 -11.11 9.41
N LEU A 22 -12.92 -10.41 10.54
CA LEU A 22 -11.93 -9.33 10.67
C LEU A 22 -10.50 -9.78 10.34
N ASP A 23 -10.16 -11.02 10.67
CA ASP A 23 -8.84 -11.59 10.33
C ASP A 23 -8.64 -11.69 8.81
N THR A 24 -9.65 -12.19 8.10
CA THR A 24 -9.67 -12.26 6.63
C THR A 24 -9.56 -10.86 6.01
N ILE A 25 -10.33 -9.90 6.53
CA ILE A 25 -10.31 -8.51 6.04
C ILE A 25 -8.91 -7.92 6.21
N ARG A 26 -8.29 -8.10 7.39
CA ARG A 26 -6.94 -7.58 7.66
C ARG A 26 -5.93 -8.20 6.70
N GLU A 27 -5.90 -9.52 6.59
CA GLU A 27 -4.94 -10.24 5.75
C GLU A 27 -5.07 -9.83 4.28
N ALA A 28 -6.30 -9.81 3.75
CA ALA A 28 -6.57 -9.41 2.37
C ALA A 28 -6.14 -7.97 2.07
N ASN A 29 -6.34 -7.03 3.01
CA ASN A 29 -5.87 -5.66 2.83
C ASN A 29 -4.34 -5.58 2.93
N VAL A 30 -3.71 -6.26 3.88
CA VAL A 30 -2.23 -6.27 4.00
C VAL A 30 -1.60 -6.79 2.71
N ASP A 31 -2.04 -7.94 2.21
CA ASP A 31 -1.51 -8.53 0.98
C ASP A 31 -1.64 -7.59 -0.22
N LYS A 32 -2.80 -6.92 -0.35
CA LYS A 32 -3.02 -5.94 -1.42
C LYS A 32 -2.06 -4.76 -1.32
N HIS A 33 -1.89 -4.20 -0.11
CA HIS A 33 -1.01 -3.05 0.08
C HIS A 33 0.46 -3.42 -0.11
N VAL A 34 0.92 -4.59 0.34
CA VAL A 34 2.30 -5.05 0.12
C VAL A 34 2.66 -5.05 -1.37
N ARG A 35 1.77 -5.55 -2.24
CA ARG A 35 1.98 -5.52 -3.71
C ARG A 35 2.05 -4.09 -4.28
N MET A 36 1.27 -3.16 -3.73
CA MET A 36 1.32 -1.75 -4.14
C MET A 36 2.62 -1.09 -3.68
N ILE A 37 3.11 -1.45 -2.49
CA ILE A 37 4.39 -1.00 -1.95
C ILE A 37 5.54 -1.53 -2.80
N GLU A 38 5.51 -2.80 -3.19
CA GLU A 38 6.50 -3.40 -4.11
C GLU A 38 6.56 -2.66 -5.44
N LYS A 39 5.40 -2.30 -6.01
CA LYS A 39 5.33 -1.47 -7.21
C LYS A 39 5.99 -0.10 -6.98
N ALA A 40 5.64 0.59 -5.89
CA ALA A 40 6.21 1.90 -5.56
C ALA A 40 7.73 1.83 -5.35
N ALA A 41 8.21 0.75 -4.70
CA ALA A 41 9.64 0.48 -4.53
C ALA A 41 10.33 0.29 -5.89
N GLY A 42 9.72 -0.43 -6.82
CA GLY A 42 10.21 -0.58 -8.21
C GLY A 42 10.31 0.75 -8.96
N GLU A 43 9.52 1.75 -8.59
CA GLU A 43 9.60 3.12 -9.13
C GLU A 43 10.58 4.02 -8.37
N GLY A 44 11.29 3.52 -7.35
CA GLY A 44 12.24 4.28 -6.55
C GLY A 44 11.59 5.22 -5.52
N VAL A 45 10.34 4.97 -5.13
CA VAL A 45 9.68 5.70 -4.04
C VAL A 45 10.36 5.36 -2.71
N GLN A 46 10.61 6.38 -1.91
CA GLN A 46 11.33 6.28 -0.63
C GLN A 46 10.42 6.47 0.58
N ILE A 47 9.29 7.15 0.39
CA ILE A 47 8.28 7.40 1.43
C ILE A 47 6.90 7.16 0.81
N ILE A 48 6.04 6.43 1.51
CA ILE A 48 4.65 6.21 1.12
C ILE A 48 3.70 6.67 2.22
N CYS A 49 2.49 7.04 1.82
CA CYS A 49 1.34 7.24 2.70
C CYS A 49 0.15 6.47 2.11
N MET A 50 -0.70 5.92 2.99
CA MET A 50 -1.84 5.05 2.66
C MET A 50 -3.12 5.64 3.24
#